data_AF-A0A496N3B7-F1
#
_entry.id   AF-A0A496N3B7-F1
#
_cell.length_a   1.000
_cell.length_b   1.000
_cell.length_c   1.000
_cell.angle_alpha   90.00
_cell.angle_beta   90.00
_cell.angle_gamma   90.00
#
_symmetry.space_group_name_H-M   'P 1'
#
loop_
_entity.id
_entity.type
_entity.pdbx_description
1 polymer ?
#
loop_
_entity_poly.entity_id
_entity_poly.type
_entity_poly.pdbx_seq_one_letter_code
_entity_poly.pdbx_strand_id
1 'polypeptide(L)' 'GEIEHLLRKALKVIPKERLWVNPDCGLKTRGWTETIDQLKVMVDVTKKLRVELA' A
#
# COMPACT_ATOMS: atom_id res chain seq x y z
N GLY A 1 7.17 -5.09 -6.49
CA GLY A 1 6.85 -3.81 -7.15
C GLY A 1 7.19 -2.64 -6.25
N GLU A 2 7.03 -1.40 -6.73
CA GLU A 2 7.37 -0.18 -5.98
C GLU A 2 6.68 -0.12 -4.61
N ILE A 3 5.35 -0.30 -4.55
CA ILE A 3 4.57 -0.29 -3.30
C ILE A 3 5.11 -1.32 -2.29
N GLU A 4 5.38 -2.55 -2.74
CA GLU A 4 5.91 -3.60 -1.86
C GLU A 4 7.29 -3.23 -1.29
N HIS A 5 8.17 -2.63 -2.11
CA HIS A 5 9.47 -2.16 -1.65
C HIS A 5 9.34 -1.08 -0.56
N LEU A 6 8.47 -0.09 -0.78
CA LEU A 6 8.23 0.99 0.17
C LEU A 6 7.65 0.47 1.49
N LEU A 7 6.67 -0.44 1.43
CA LEU A 7 6.09 -1.04 2.63
C LEU A 7 7.10 -1.87 3.41
N ARG A 8 7.92 -2.68 2.73
CA ARG A 8 9.00 -3.44 3.40
C ARG A 8 10.05 -2.52 4.01
N LYS A 9 10.33 -1.36 3.41
CA LYS A 9 11.22 -0.34 4.00
C LYS A 9 10.59 0.27 5.24
N ALA A 10 9.31 0.62 5.21
CA ALA A 10 8.58 1.16 6.37
C ALA A 10 8.54 0.17 7.54
N LEU A 11 8.30 -1.12 7.27
CA LEU A 11 8.27 -2.18 8.29
C LEU A 11 9.60 -2.39 9.03
N LYS A 12 10.73 -1.91 8.49
CA LYS A 12 12.02 -1.96 9.20
C LYS A 12 12.11 -0.94 10.33
N VAL A 13 11.26 0.08 10.33
CA VAL A 13 11.35 1.22 11.26
C VAL A 13 10.04 1.51 12.00
N ILE A 14 8.90 1.06 11.49
CA ILE A 14 7.57 1.21 12.11
C ILE A 14 7.01 -0.19 12.40
N PRO A 15 6.60 -0.48 13.65
CA PRO A 15 5.92 -1.74 13.98
C PRO A 15 4.67 -1.96 13.11
N LYS A 16 4.42 -3.20 12.67
CA LYS A 16 3.33 -3.52 11.74
C LYS A 16 1.95 -3.08 12.24
N GLU A 17 1.75 -3.07 13.56
CA GLU A 17 0.49 -2.67 14.22
C GLU A 17 0.23 -1.16 14.12
N ARG A 18 1.26 -0.36 13.80
CA ARG A 18 1.19 1.11 13.68
C ARG A 18 1.25 1.58 12.23
N LEU A 19 1.54 0.69 11.28
CA LEU A 19 1.70 1.06 9.87
C LEU A 19 0.36 1.00 9.12
N TRP A 20 -0.08 2.16 8.61
CA TRP A 20 -1.23 2.27 7.72
C TRP A 20 -0.78 2.38 6.27
N VAL A 21 -1.59 1.85 5.35
CA VAL A 21 -1.34 1.92 3.91
C VAL A 21 -2.44 2.75 3.25
N ASN A 22 -2.06 3.86 2.64
CA ASN A 22 -2.93 4.79 1.94
C ASN A 22 -2.15 5.53 0.84
N PRO A 23 -2.83 6.15 -0.14
CA PRO A 23 -2.18 7.03 -1.09
C PRO A 23 -1.63 8.29 -0.41
N ASP A 24 -0.66 8.95 -1.04
CA ASP A 24 0.00 10.15 -0.50
C ASP A 24 -0.98 11.33 -0.27
N CYS A 25 -1.99 11.47 -1.14
CA CYS A 25 -2.95 12.57 -1.08
C CYS A 25 -4.30 12.17 -1.67
N GLY A 26 -5.27 13.08 -1.63
CA GLY A 26 -6.58 12.90 -2.26
C GLY A 26 -6.49 12.69 -3.77
N LEU A 27 -7.40 11.89 -4.32
CA LEU A 27 -7.37 11.42 -5.70
C LEU A 27 -8.19 12.30 -6.67
N LYS A 28 -8.53 13.54 -6.28
CA LYS A 28 -9.46 14.40 -7.03
C LYS A 28 -9.00 14.73 -8.47
N THR A 29 -7.71 14.61 -8.76
CA THR A 29 -7.10 14.91 -10.06
C THR A 29 -6.78 13.65 -10.86
N ARG A 30 -7.24 12.47 -10.41
CA ARG A 30 -7.02 11.18 -11.05
C ARG A 30 -8.26 10.69 -11.79
N GLY A 31 -8.08 9.95 -12.87
CA GLY A 31 -9.13 9.23 -13.58
C GLY A 31 -9.60 7.98 -12.83
N TRP A 32 -10.83 7.54 -13.10
CA TRP A 32 -11.42 6.38 -12.41
C TRP A 32 -10.66 5.08 -12.68
N THR A 33 -10.36 4.78 -13.94
CA THR A 33 -9.66 3.54 -14.30
C THR A 33 -8.29 3.46 -13.64
N GLU A 34 -7.47 4.52 -13.78
CA GLU A 34 -6.15 4.54 -13.14
C GLU A 34 -6.25 4.45 -11.61
N THR A 35 -7.23 5.12 -11.01
CA THR A 35 -7.43 5.09 -9.56
C THR A 35 -7.75 3.68 -9.08
N ILE A 36 -8.71 3.02 -9.71
CA ILE A 36 -9.16 1.70 -9.32
C ILE A 36 -8.01 0.69 -9.49
N ASP A 37 -7.28 0.76 -10.60
CA ASP A 37 -6.21 -0.19 -10.88
C ASP A 37 -5.02 -0.01 -9.92
N GLN A 38 -4.63 1.23 -9.61
CA GLN A 38 -3.58 1.49 -8.63
C GLN A 38 -3.99 1.09 -7.20
N LEU A 39 -5.24 1.36 -6.81
CA LEU A 39 -5.76 0.96 -5.49
C LEU A 39 -5.83 -0.57 -5.35
N LYS A 40 -6.20 -1.30 -6.40
CA LYS A 40 -6.17 -2.78 -6.40
C LYS A 40 -4.76 -3.29 -6.12
N VAL A 41 -3.75 -2.77 -6.83
CA VAL A 41 -2.35 -3.15 -6.61
C VAL A 41 -1.91 -2.86 -5.17
N MET A 42 -2.25 -1.68 -4.63
CA MET A 42 -1.93 -1.31 -3.25
C MET A 42 -2.56 -2.27 -2.23
N VAL A 43 -3.84 -2.62 -2.41
CA VAL A 43 -4.57 -3.52 -1.52
C VAL A 43 -4.04 -4.94 -1.60
N ASP A 44 -3.74 -5.44 -2.80
CA ASP A 44 -3.24 -6.81 -3.01
C ASP A 44 -1.86 -7.01 -2.37
N VAL A 45 -0.95 -6.05 -2.55
CA VAL A 45 0.35 -6.06 -1.85
C VAL A 45 0.16 -6.03 -0.33
N THR A 46 -0.76 -5.19 0.17
CA THR A 46 -1.05 -5.11 1.60
C THR A 46 -1.58 -6.44 2.15
N LYS A 47 -2.50 -7.10 1.44
CA LYS A 47 -3.02 -8.42 1.81
C LYS A 47 -1.91 -9.48 1.84
N LYS A 48 -1.06 -9.51 0.81
CA LYS A 48 0.11 -10.40 0.74
C LYS A 48 1.00 -10.23 1.98
N LEU A 49 1.39 -9.01 2.31
CA LEU A 49 2.25 -8.74 3.47
C LEU A 49 1.58 -9.09 4.80
N ARG A 50 0.27 -8.88 4.94
CA ARG A 50 -0.46 -9.28 6.16
C ARG A 50 -0.43 -10.79 6.39
N VAL A 51 -0.50 -11.59 5.33
CA VAL A 51 -0.36 -13.06 5.43
C VAL A 51 1.07 -13.44 5.78
N GLU A 52 2.08 -12.81 5.18
CA GLU A 52 3.50 -13.09 5.48
C GLU A 52 3.91 -12.72 6.91
N LEU A 53 3.27 -11.71 7.51
CA LEU A 53 3.60 -11.18 8.83
C LEU A 53 2.72 -11.72 9.96
N ALA A 54 1.74 -12.58 9.65
CA ALA A 54 0.87 -13.22 10.64
C ALA A 54 1.69 -14.15 11.54
#